data_AF-A0A4Y2UQJ1-F1
#
_entry.id   AF-A0A4Y2UQJ1-F1
#
_cell.length_a   1.000
_cell.length_b   1.000
_cell.length_c   1.000
_cell.angle_alpha   90.00
_cell.angle_beta   90.00
_cell.angle_gamma   90.00
#
_symmetry.space_group_name_H-M   'P 1'
#
loop_
_entity.id
_entity.type
_entity.pdbx_description
1 polymer ?
#
loop_
_entity_poly.entity_id
_entity_poly.type
_entity_poly.pdbx_seq_one_letter_code
_entity_poly.pdbx_strand_id
1 'polypeptide(L)'
;MAVSKGSSFEGVSPKRDNDPSSERCWDCNGDEDVDCKTCGGAGEMKTYTQLLVIWSNHVDDYIVEKGSSLKGHRLRCATGETVCEEEGLTLMPLTHFPITAVSMASVELIKRHAKKYKDEKVLKQRHRVCIIPVATVRYQWKKHEGTFYVYGNERLVHFPDYPQKCCCCTLL
;
A
#
# COMPACT_ATOMS: atom_id res chain seq x y z
N MET A 1 -5.38 15.13 -1.30
CA MET A 1 -5.51 16.41 -2.05
C MET A 1 -6.77 16.38 -2.91
N ALA A 2 -7.60 17.42 -2.85
CA ALA A 2 -8.75 17.58 -3.75
C ALA A 2 -8.33 18.43 -4.95
N VAL A 3 -8.48 17.90 -6.17
CA VAL A 3 -8.30 18.67 -7.41
C VAL A 3 -9.69 18.99 -7.93
N SER A 4 -10.11 20.23 -7.75
CA SER A 4 -11.30 20.79 -8.39
C SER A 4 -10.96 21.13 -9.84
N LYS A 5 -11.40 20.30 -10.79
CA LYS A 5 -11.46 20.72 -12.20
C LYS A 5 -12.71 21.56 -12.38
N GLY A 6 -12.56 22.87 -12.34
CA GLY A 6 -13.57 23.78 -12.87
C GLY A 6 -13.52 23.71 -14.39
N SER A 7 -14.54 23.14 -15.03
CA SER A 7 -14.74 23.27 -16.46
C SER A 7 -15.35 24.65 -16.73
N SER A 8 -14.55 25.59 -17.21
CA SER A 8 -15.05 26.83 -17.80
C SER A 8 -15.80 26.48 -19.09
N PHE A 9 -17.09 26.82 -19.16
CA PHE A 9 -17.89 26.71 -20.38
C PHE A 9 -17.72 28.01 -21.19
N GLU A 10 -17.03 27.94 -22.32
CA GLU A 10 -17.12 28.99 -23.34
C GLU A 10 -18.44 28.78 -24.11
N GLY A 11 -19.33 29.77 -24.06
CA GLY A 11 -20.59 29.74 -24.78
C GLY A 11 -20.35 29.75 -26.28
N VAL A 12 -20.78 28.70 -26.98
CA VAL A 12 -20.78 28.66 -28.44
C VAL A 12 -21.96 29.51 -28.92
N SER A 13 -21.68 30.67 -29.53
CA SER A 13 -22.71 31.45 -30.21
C SER A 13 -23.18 30.72 -31.48
N PRO A 14 -24.49 30.60 -31.73
CA PRO A 14 -24.98 29.96 -32.94
C PRO A 14 -24.57 30.75 -34.19
N LYS A 15 -24.08 30.05 -35.22
CA LYS A 15 -23.80 30.66 -36.53
C LYS A 15 -25.13 30.93 -37.23
N ARG A 16 -25.29 32.17 -37.73
CA ARG A 16 -26.43 32.57 -38.54
C ARG A 16 -26.23 32.10 -39.97
N ASP A 17 -26.86 31.00 -40.33
CA ASP A 17 -27.01 30.59 -41.73
C ASP A 17 -28.33 31.18 -42.25
N ASN A 18 -28.23 32.07 -43.24
CA ASN A 18 -29.37 32.81 -43.80
C ASN A 18 -29.62 32.29 -45.23
N ASP A 19 -30.38 31.20 -45.37
CA ASP A 19 -30.86 30.67 -46.66
C ASP A 19 -32.39 30.86 -46.78
N PRO A 20 -32.95 31.35 -47.92
CA PRO A 20 -34.36 31.75 -48.02
C PRO A 20 -35.34 30.59 -48.28
N SER A 21 -34.88 29.34 -48.33
CA SER A 21 -35.75 28.17 -48.43
C SER A 21 -36.15 27.71 -47.03
N SER A 22 -37.38 28.02 -46.61
CA SER A 22 -37.89 27.81 -45.25
C SER A 22 -38.09 26.31 -44.94
N GLU A 23 -36.98 25.60 -44.72
CA GLU A 23 -36.97 24.42 -43.88
C GLU A 23 -36.57 24.90 -42.48
N ARG A 24 -37.46 24.73 -41.50
CA ARG A 24 -37.19 25.15 -40.13
C ARG A 24 -35.86 24.55 -39.68
N CYS A 25 -34.98 25.37 -39.11
CA CYS A 25 -33.71 24.89 -38.56
C CYS A 25 -34.02 23.69 -37.64
N TRP A 26 -33.46 22.52 -37.93
CA TRP A 26 -33.77 21.31 -37.15
C TRP A 26 -33.45 21.48 -35.67
N ASP A 27 -32.42 22.28 -35.36
CA ASP A 27 -31.90 22.43 -34.00
C ASP A 27 -32.69 23.41 -33.14
N CYS A 28 -33.31 24.45 -33.72
CA CYS A 28 -34.11 25.44 -32.98
C CYS A 28 -35.57 25.53 -33.44
N ASN A 29 -35.97 24.79 -34.47
CA ASN A 29 -37.29 24.80 -35.12
C ASN A 29 -37.82 26.19 -35.51
N GLY A 30 -36.94 27.18 -35.64
CA GLY A 30 -37.30 28.58 -35.91
C GLY A 30 -37.42 29.48 -34.67
N ASP A 31 -37.16 28.97 -33.46
CA ASP A 31 -37.00 29.78 -32.26
C ASP A 31 -35.61 30.45 -32.23
N GLU A 32 -35.55 31.69 -31.74
CA GLU A 32 -34.32 32.50 -31.70
C GLU A 32 -33.32 31.99 -30.64
N ASP A 33 -33.82 31.33 -29.60
CA ASP A 33 -33.02 30.77 -28.50
C ASP A 33 -33.32 29.28 -28.32
N VAL A 34 -32.27 28.47 -28.15
CA VAL A 34 -32.38 27.04 -27.83
C VAL A 34 -32.10 26.85 -26.35
N ASP A 35 -33.04 26.23 -25.63
CA ASP A 35 -32.86 25.92 -24.22
C ASP A 35 -31.59 25.09 -23.99
N CYS A 36 -30.80 25.51 -23.00
CA CYS A 36 -29.62 24.77 -22.59
C CYS A 36 -30.01 23.32 -22.24
N LYS A 37 -29.49 22.33 -22.96
CA LYS A 37 -29.81 20.91 -22.74
C LYS A 37 -29.50 20.42 -21.31
N THR A 38 -28.60 21.12 -20.61
CA THR A 38 -28.17 20.76 -19.25
C THR A 38 -29.08 21.32 -18.16
N CYS A 39 -29.64 22.52 -18.33
CA CYS A 39 -30.52 23.15 -17.33
C CYS A 39 -31.95 23.44 -17.83
N GLY A 40 -32.29 23.07 -19.07
CA GLY A 40 -33.62 23.27 -19.67
C GLY A 40 -34.06 24.73 -19.71
N GLY A 41 -33.13 25.66 -19.96
CA GLY A 41 -33.42 27.11 -19.97
C GLY A 41 -33.59 27.75 -18.59
N ALA A 42 -33.58 26.99 -17.49
CA ALA A 42 -33.83 27.50 -16.14
C ALA A 42 -32.68 28.34 -15.53
N GLY A 43 -31.50 28.35 -16.15
CA GLY A 43 -30.33 29.08 -15.65
C GLY A 43 -29.69 28.52 -14.37
N GLU A 44 -30.29 27.49 -13.75
CA GLU A 44 -29.82 26.88 -12.51
C GLU A 44 -29.28 25.46 -12.73
N MET A 45 -28.10 25.15 -12.18
CA MET A 45 -27.47 23.83 -12.26
C MET A 45 -27.22 23.28 -10.85
N LYS A 46 -27.71 22.07 -10.58
CA LYS A 46 -27.39 21.35 -9.34
C LYS A 46 -26.04 20.65 -9.47
N THR A 47 -25.04 21.15 -8.79
CA THR A 47 -23.72 20.51 -8.68
C THR A 47 -23.56 19.83 -7.33
N TYR A 48 -22.80 18.74 -7.28
CA TYR A 48 -22.39 18.11 -6.02
C TYR A 48 -20.90 17.78 -6.05
N THR A 49 -20.28 17.80 -4.88
CA THR A 49 -18.89 17.35 -4.72
C THR A 49 -18.89 15.89 -4.31
N GLN A 50 -18.32 15.03 -5.15
CA GLN A 50 -18.17 13.61 -4.83
C GLN A 50 -16.82 13.38 -4.14
N LEU A 51 -16.87 12.87 -2.89
CA LEU A 51 -15.70 12.46 -2.15
C LEU A 51 -15.53 10.94 -2.27
N LEU A 52 -14.40 10.48 -2.80
CA LEU A 52 -14.01 9.07 -2.77
C LEU A 52 -13.01 8.87 -1.63
N VAL A 53 -13.39 8.07 -0.62
CA VAL A 53 -12.51 7.72 0.51
C VAL A 53 -11.99 6.31 0.30
N ILE A 54 -10.67 6.18 0.12
CA ILE A 54 -9.97 4.90 0.00
C ILE A 54 -9.22 4.65 1.30
N TRP A 55 -9.40 3.45 1.86
CA TRP A 55 -8.73 3.03 3.09
C TRP A 55 -7.62 2.05 2.72
N SER A 56 -6.39 2.37 3.09
CA SER A 56 -5.19 1.57 2.83
C SER A 56 -4.40 1.35 4.13
N ASN A 57 -3.72 0.21 4.21
CA ASN A 57 -2.76 -0.07 5.27
C ASN A 57 -1.40 -0.35 4.64
N HIS A 58 -0.45 0.55 4.86
CA HIS A 58 0.91 0.44 4.33
C HIS A 58 1.81 -0.24 5.36
N VAL A 59 2.45 -1.33 4.97
CA VAL A 59 3.34 -2.12 5.84
C VAL A 59 4.71 -2.20 5.19
N ASP A 60 5.73 -1.73 5.92
CA ASP A 60 7.14 -1.91 5.60
C ASP A 60 7.85 -2.51 6.83
N ASP A 61 8.89 -3.30 6.61
CA ASP A 61 9.64 -4.01 7.65
C ASP A 61 11.15 -3.93 7.43
N TYR A 62 11.89 -4.26 8.48
CA TYR A 62 13.34 -4.40 8.43
C TYR A 62 13.78 -5.55 9.33
N ILE A 63 14.68 -6.39 8.83
CA ILE A 63 15.13 -7.60 9.53
C ILE A 63 16.60 -7.43 9.89
N VAL A 64 16.89 -7.55 11.18
CA VAL A 64 18.26 -7.59 11.70
C VAL A 64 18.68 -9.05 11.79
N GLU A 65 19.51 -9.51 10.86
CA GLU A 65 20.05 -10.87 10.87
C GLU A 65 21.25 -10.95 11.84
N LYS A 66 21.09 -11.63 12.98
CA LYS A 66 22.18 -11.90 13.93
C LYS A 66 22.80 -13.27 13.69
N GLY A 67 23.75 -13.36 12.76
CA GLY A 67 24.67 -14.50 12.63
C GLY A 67 24.07 -15.82 12.13
N SER A 68 22.81 -15.86 11.72
CA SER A 68 22.22 -17.02 11.04
C SER A 68 22.34 -16.87 9.53
N SER A 69 22.64 -17.94 8.80
CA SER A 69 22.58 -17.97 7.33
C SER A 69 21.14 -18.02 6.79
N LEU A 70 20.15 -18.03 7.70
CA LEU A 70 18.73 -17.99 7.36
C LEU A 70 18.36 -16.60 6.82
N LYS A 71 18.14 -16.51 5.50
CA LYS A 71 17.77 -15.26 4.82
C LYS A 71 16.43 -14.71 5.30
N GLY A 72 16.35 -13.37 5.39
CA GLY A 72 15.21 -12.63 5.93
C GLY A 72 13.83 -12.92 5.31
N HIS A 73 13.72 -13.30 4.03
CA HIS A 73 12.40 -13.59 3.43
C HIS A 73 11.63 -14.70 4.16
N ARG A 74 12.32 -15.68 4.75
CA ARG A 74 11.68 -16.76 5.52
C ARG A 74 11.23 -16.30 6.91
N LEU A 75 11.98 -15.37 7.50
CA LEU A 75 11.67 -14.77 8.79
C LEU A 75 10.40 -13.92 8.73
N ARG A 76 10.08 -13.31 7.58
CA ARG A 76 8.83 -12.54 7.38
C ARG A 76 7.57 -13.37 7.57
N CYS A 77 7.65 -14.69 7.32
CA CYS A 77 6.53 -15.60 7.49
C CYS A 77 6.42 -16.16 8.91
N ALA A 78 7.39 -15.90 9.78
CA ALA A 78 7.44 -16.43 11.12
C ALA A 78 6.97 -15.40 12.16
N THR A 79 6.25 -15.88 13.16
CA THR A 79 5.89 -15.14 14.36
C THR A 79 6.99 -15.25 15.39
N GLY A 80 7.09 -14.21 16.21
CA GLY A 80 8.05 -14.10 17.30
C GLY A 80 7.45 -13.38 18.49
N GLU A 81 8.27 -13.10 19.47
CA GLU A 81 7.89 -12.34 20.65
C GLU A 81 7.88 -10.84 20.32
N THR A 82 6.78 -10.15 20.57
CA THR A 82 6.74 -8.69 20.48
C THR A 82 7.39 -8.09 21.73
N VAL A 83 8.48 -7.35 21.55
CA VAL A 83 9.21 -6.71 22.67
C VAL A 83 8.91 -5.22 22.80
N CYS A 84 8.40 -4.61 21.73
CA CYS A 84 7.96 -3.23 21.74
C CYS A 84 6.83 -3.08 20.72
N GLU A 85 5.74 -2.46 21.13
CA GLU A 85 4.64 -2.10 20.26
C GLU A 85 4.08 -0.75 20.69
N GLU A 86 4.04 0.20 19.77
CA GLU A 86 3.52 1.54 19.97
C GLU A 86 2.54 1.86 18.84
N GLU A 87 1.44 2.51 19.17
CA GLU A 87 0.43 2.94 18.21
C GLU A 87 0.00 4.38 18.51
N GLY A 88 -0.10 5.20 17.47
CA GLY A 88 -0.47 6.61 17.61
C GLY A 88 -0.80 7.25 16.27
N LEU A 89 -1.09 8.55 16.28
CA LEU A 89 -1.32 9.31 15.04
C LEU A 89 -0.02 9.49 14.24
N THR A 90 1.06 9.84 14.95
CA THR A 90 2.41 9.96 14.45
C THR A 90 3.34 9.36 15.50
N LEU A 91 4.28 8.51 15.08
CA LEU A 91 5.23 7.89 15.98
C LEU A 91 6.62 8.51 15.87
N MET A 92 7.33 8.54 16.99
CA MET A 92 8.74 8.92 17.03
C MET A 92 9.61 7.69 16.82
N PRO A 93 10.80 7.83 16.22
CA PRO A 93 11.74 6.72 16.11
C PRO A 93 12.18 6.20 17.48
N LEU A 94 12.46 4.90 17.54
CA LEU A 94 13.00 4.23 18.72
C LEU A 94 14.49 4.59 18.91
N THR A 95 14.78 5.78 19.43
CA THR A 95 16.15 6.31 19.54
C THR A 95 17.02 5.61 20.59
N HIS A 96 16.41 5.01 21.61
CA HIS A 96 17.12 4.41 22.75
C HIS A 96 17.03 2.88 22.78
N PHE A 97 16.78 2.24 21.64
CA PHE A 97 16.70 0.78 21.59
C PHE A 97 18.10 0.15 21.83
N PRO A 98 18.22 -0.95 22.61
CA PRO A 98 19.51 -1.58 22.91
C PRO A 98 20.29 -2.09 21.68
N ILE A 99 19.59 -2.30 20.56
CA ILE A 99 20.17 -2.77 19.31
C ILE A 99 20.17 -1.59 18.33
N THR A 100 21.35 -1.03 18.06
CA THR A 100 21.53 0.15 17.18
C THR A 100 20.90 -0.03 15.80
N ALA A 101 20.99 -1.23 15.22
CA ALA A 101 20.37 -1.53 13.92
C ALA A 101 18.83 -1.35 13.94
N VAL A 102 18.18 -1.65 15.07
CA VAL A 102 16.73 -1.42 15.24
C VAL A 102 16.44 0.08 15.31
N SER A 103 17.21 0.86 16.07
CA SER A 103 17.06 2.32 16.14
C SER A 103 17.22 2.97 14.77
N MET A 104 18.26 2.57 14.01
CA MET A 104 18.50 3.06 12.66
C MET A 104 17.37 2.69 11.70
N ALA A 105 16.92 1.44 11.75
CA ALA A 105 15.78 0.98 10.94
C ALA A 105 14.50 1.74 11.27
N SER A 106 14.26 2.02 12.56
CA SER A 106 13.11 2.79 13.02
C SER A 106 13.08 4.20 12.43
N VAL A 107 14.23 4.92 12.48
CA VAL A 107 14.38 6.25 11.88
C VAL A 107 14.11 6.22 10.37
N GLU A 108 14.72 5.25 9.68
CA GLU A 108 14.61 5.12 8.23
C GLU A 108 13.19 4.77 7.77
N LEU A 109 12.52 3.83 8.45
CA LEU A 109 11.14 3.43 8.14
C LEU A 109 10.15 4.60 8.31
N ILE A 110 10.26 5.35 9.42
CA ILE A 110 9.40 6.51 9.67
C ILE A 110 9.64 7.58 8.61
N LYS A 111 10.91 7.90 8.31
CA LYS A 111 11.27 8.89 7.28
C LYS A 111 10.76 8.48 5.89
N ARG A 112 10.89 7.19 5.55
CA ARG A 112 10.41 6.63 4.28
C ARG A 112 8.90 6.73 4.15
N HIS A 113 8.15 6.34 5.17
CA HIS A 113 6.69 6.45 5.18
C HIS A 113 6.23 7.90 5.03
N ALA A 114 6.82 8.82 5.80
CA ALA A 114 6.51 10.25 5.72
C ALA A 114 6.76 10.82 4.31
N LYS A 115 7.82 10.37 3.63
CA LYS A 115 8.13 10.79 2.26
C LYS A 115 7.20 10.14 1.23
N LYS A 116 6.93 8.84 1.35
CA LYS A 116 6.19 8.03 0.37
C LYS A 116 4.69 8.35 0.36
N TYR A 117 4.11 8.59 1.53
CA TYR A 117 2.66 8.78 1.72
C TYR A 117 2.31 10.21 2.16
N LYS A 118 3.10 11.19 1.75
CA LYS A 118 2.94 12.61 2.13
C LYS A 118 1.57 13.22 1.78
N ASP A 119 0.91 12.69 0.75
CA ASP A 119 -0.36 13.20 0.22
C ASP A 119 -1.58 12.46 0.80
N GLU A 120 -1.34 11.44 1.64
CA GLU A 120 -2.35 10.63 2.32
C GLU A 120 -2.55 11.12 3.77
N LYS A 121 -3.78 10.98 4.27
CA LYS A 121 -4.08 11.27 5.67
C LYS A 121 -3.78 10.05 6.53
N VAL A 122 -2.78 10.14 7.40
CA VAL A 122 -2.50 9.10 8.40
C VAL A 122 -3.57 9.14 9.48
N LEU A 123 -4.23 8.00 9.69
CA LEU A 123 -5.23 7.84 10.75
C LEU A 123 -4.67 7.15 11.98
N LYS A 124 -3.76 6.20 11.74
CA LYS A 124 -2.96 5.52 12.76
C LYS A 124 -1.65 5.07 12.13
N GLN A 125 -0.61 5.09 12.94
CA GLN A 125 0.70 4.53 12.66
C GLN A 125 1.05 3.58 13.80
N ARG A 126 1.58 2.42 13.46
CA ARG A 126 2.01 1.41 14.42
C ARG A 126 3.49 1.07 14.20
N HIS A 127 4.25 1.07 15.28
CA HIS A 127 5.63 0.62 15.32
C HIS A 127 5.69 -0.66 16.13
N ARG A 128 6.32 -1.71 15.58
CA ARG A 128 6.40 -3.00 16.24
C ARG A 128 7.80 -3.58 16.08
N VAL A 129 8.40 -3.99 17.19
CA VAL A 129 9.66 -4.73 17.21
C VAL A 129 9.37 -6.14 17.71
N CYS A 130 9.75 -7.12 16.89
CA CYS A 130 9.59 -8.53 17.19
C CYS A 130 10.95 -9.24 17.21
N ILE A 131 11.10 -10.17 18.15
CA ILE A 131 12.23 -11.09 18.22
C ILE A 131 11.75 -12.44 17.73
N ILE A 132 12.34 -12.93 16.64
CA ILE A 132 12.06 -14.26 16.12
C ILE A 132 13.16 -15.21 16.63
N PRO A 133 12.83 -16.21 17.46
CA PRO A 133 13.81 -17.18 17.91
C PRO A 133 14.28 -18.02 16.71
N VAL A 134 15.60 -18.24 16.61
CA VAL A 134 16.21 -19.09 15.58
C VAL A 134 17.20 -20.01 16.28
N ALA A 135 16.97 -21.32 16.16
CA ALA A 135 17.89 -22.36 16.60
C ALA A 135 18.65 -22.91 15.39
N THR A 136 19.98 -22.88 15.46
CA THR A 136 20.87 -23.52 14.50
C THR A 136 21.22 -24.91 15.00
N VAL A 137 20.76 -25.95 14.28
CA VAL A 137 20.97 -27.34 14.68
C VAL A 137 22.01 -27.97 13.77
N ARG A 138 23.16 -28.33 14.34
CA ARG A 138 24.16 -29.18 13.68
C ARG A 138 23.75 -30.62 13.86
N TYR A 139 23.79 -31.39 12.77
CA TYR A 139 23.42 -32.80 12.80
C TYR A 139 24.52 -33.65 12.20
N GLN A 140 24.63 -34.89 12.72
CA GLN A 140 25.38 -35.97 12.11
C GLN A 140 24.43 -37.16 12.00
N TRP A 141 24.22 -37.63 10.78
CA TRP A 141 23.34 -38.74 10.48
C TRP A 141 23.96 -39.63 9.40
N LYS A 142 24.26 -40.88 9.77
CA LYS A 142 25.06 -41.81 8.94
C LYS A 142 26.40 -41.16 8.52
N LYS A 143 26.61 -40.96 7.21
CA LYS A 143 27.80 -40.31 6.63
C LYS A 143 27.53 -38.86 6.22
N HIS A 144 26.38 -38.30 6.59
CA HIS A 144 26.02 -36.91 6.31
C HIS A 144 26.13 -36.09 7.58
N GLU A 145 26.78 -34.95 7.45
CA GLU A 145 26.75 -33.89 8.45
C GLU A 145 26.28 -32.60 7.79
N GLY A 146 25.68 -31.73 8.59
CA GLY A 146 25.19 -30.47 8.09
C GLY A 146 24.53 -29.64 9.16
N THR A 147 23.81 -28.61 8.72
CA THR A 147 23.08 -27.72 9.60
C THR A 147 21.68 -27.47 9.04
N PHE A 148 20.70 -27.42 9.94
CA PHE A 148 19.37 -26.93 9.62
C PHE A 148 18.93 -25.92 10.68
N TYR A 149 17.89 -25.15 10.36
CA TYR A 149 17.40 -24.09 11.22
C TYR A 149 15.97 -24.38 11.63
N VAL A 150 15.66 -24.14 12.90
CA VAL A 150 14.29 -24.12 13.43
C VAL A 150 14.01 -22.69 13.88
N TYR A 151 12.91 -22.10 13.44
CA TYR A 151 12.65 -20.68 13.69
C TYR A 151 11.18 -20.37 13.90
N GLY A 152 10.93 -19.24 14.59
CA GLY A 152 9.59 -18.77 14.93
C GLY A 152 8.92 -19.59 16.02
N ASN A 153 7.80 -19.09 16.53
CA ASN A 153 7.03 -19.76 17.59
C ASN A 153 6.38 -21.07 17.11
N GLU A 154 6.00 -21.10 15.83
CA GLU A 154 5.47 -22.25 15.09
C GLU A 154 6.54 -23.30 14.73
N ARG A 155 7.82 -23.07 15.07
CA ARG A 155 8.92 -24.02 14.90
C ARG A 155 9.10 -24.47 13.44
N LEU A 156 9.02 -23.51 12.52
CA LEU A 156 9.26 -23.75 11.10
C LEU A 156 10.69 -24.25 10.88
N VAL A 157 10.85 -25.20 9.95
CA VAL A 157 12.14 -25.83 9.66
C VAL A 157 12.66 -25.39 8.31
N HIS A 158 13.89 -24.87 8.28
CA HIS A 158 14.66 -24.71 7.05
C HIS A 158 15.79 -25.72 6.99
N PHE A 159 15.63 -26.72 6.13
CA PHE A 159 16.60 -27.78 5.92
C PHE A 159 16.90 -27.94 4.41
N PRO A 160 17.77 -27.10 3.82
CA PRO A 160 18.05 -27.14 2.38
C PRO A 160 18.77 -28.45 1.98
N ASP A 161 19.70 -28.93 2.80
CA ASP A 161 20.53 -30.11 2.53
C ASP A 161 20.00 -31.36 3.24
N TYR A 162 18.68 -31.61 3.16
CA TYR A 162 18.07 -32.77 3.80
C TYR A 162 18.62 -34.08 3.19
N PRO A 163 19.18 -35.00 4.01
CA PRO A 163 19.92 -36.16 3.50
C PRO A 163 19.04 -37.27 2.92
N GLN A 164 17.73 -37.27 3.21
CA GLN A 164 16.79 -38.22 2.63
C GLN A 164 15.87 -37.55 1.61
N LYS A 165 16.28 -37.48 0.34
CA LYS A 165 15.34 -37.15 -0.74
C LYS A 165 14.52 -38.40 -1.07
N CYS A 166 13.42 -38.63 -0.35
CA CYS A 166 12.48 -39.68 -0.73
C CYS A 166 11.84 -39.32 -2.07
N CYS A 167 11.89 -40.22 -3.05
CA CYS A 167 11.38 -39.96 -4.40
C CYS A 167 9.85 -39.78 -4.46
N CYS A 168 9.13 -40.04 -3.36
CA CYS A 168 7.67 -40.17 -3.36
C CYS A 168 6.95 -39.39 -2.24
N CYS A 169 7.64 -38.73 -1.32
CA CYS A 169 6.99 -38.04 -0.20
C CYS A 169 7.65 -36.69 0.10
N THR A 170 6.89 -35.61 -0.02
CA THR A 170 7.19 -34.34 0.65
C THR A 170 6.88 -34.49 2.13
N LEU A 171 7.90 -34.41 2.99
CA LEU A 171 7.68 -34.16 4.41
C LEU A 171 7.29 -32.69 4.56
N LEU A 172 6.03 -32.46 4.94
CA LEU A 172 5.43 -31.18 5.30
C LEU A 172 5.82 -30.77 6.72
#